data_AF-A0A1B1SCR6-F1
#
_entry.id   AF-A0A1B1SCR6-F1
#
_cell.length_a   1.000
_cell.length_b   1.000
_cell.length_c   1.000
_cell.angle_alpha   90.00
_cell.angle_beta   90.00
_cell.angle_gamma   90.00
#
_symmetry.space_group_name_H-M   'P 1'
#
loop_
_entity.id
_entity.type
_entity.pdbx_description
1 polymer ?
#
loop_
_entity_poly.entity_id
_entity_poly.type
_entity_poly.pdbx_seq_one_letter_code
_entity_poly.pdbx_strand_id
1 'polypeptide(L)'
;MQIEIFSKVKDPRDLGKVKHELEDVLRMALIGVLCDCEDCDDISDMVTDREEEFKAAGLLKLSNGVPCGDTILRVVESVNPAQLRASLDCCRGHIIESLCGNQVIIDGKKLRGENPRSPGCHGLYILNAWVSETEICVAEKPVDGKTNELTVLPSVLSSLWLTGALVSVDAMGTHRNIAEQIMLQGGDYLMALKDNQPILKSLTESIFSRTTPISVYTTEEKGHGRVEKRTCSIMDTTLLEQEGMYEKWPGLKRIIKMERERTENGARSRETIYYLSSVEKDEASYYAMRIRAHWGIENKLHWHLDVTFREDMCRVRAKNGAVNFSAMRKYALEMLKKQNDKLSLKRRRKKCMWSTEYLYKVFKDS
;
A
#
# COMPACT_ATOMS: atom_id res chain seq x y z
N MET A 1 -20.84 22.37 4.96
CA MET A 1 -19.45 22.41 4.50
C MET A 1 -19.31 21.27 3.49
N GLN A 2 -19.30 21.55 2.19
CA GLN A 2 -19.10 20.51 1.17
C GLN A 2 -17.65 20.03 1.28
N ILE A 3 -17.47 18.73 1.48
CA ILE A 3 -16.15 18.12 1.58
C ILE A 3 -15.68 17.89 0.14
N GLU A 4 -14.98 18.86 -0.45
CA GLU A 4 -14.52 18.83 -1.84
C GLU A 4 -13.38 17.81 -2.04
N ILE A 5 -13.73 16.53 -2.14
CA ILE A 5 -12.74 15.44 -2.30
C ILE A 5 -12.18 15.37 -3.71
N PHE A 6 -12.98 15.70 -4.72
CA PHE A 6 -12.66 15.46 -6.13
C PHE A 6 -12.36 16.75 -6.91
N SER A 7 -12.01 17.84 -6.22
CA SER A 7 -11.83 19.18 -6.81
C SER A 7 -10.73 19.26 -7.87
N LYS A 8 -9.74 18.35 -7.88
CA LYS A 8 -8.66 18.33 -8.88
C LYS A 8 -8.95 17.42 -10.08
N VAL A 9 -10.10 16.75 -10.13
CA VAL A 9 -10.49 15.92 -11.28
C VAL A 9 -11.13 16.79 -12.35
N LYS A 10 -10.52 16.84 -13.54
CA LYS A 10 -11.14 17.48 -14.70
C LYS A 10 -12.19 16.54 -15.28
N ASP A 11 -13.36 17.07 -15.65
CA ASP A 11 -14.42 16.25 -16.25
C ASP A 11 -13.95 15.71 -17.61
N PRO A 12 -13.76 14.38 -17.77
CA PRO A 12 -13.29 13.79 -19.02
C PRO A 12 -14.43 13.60 -20.04
N ARG A 13 -15.68 13.93 -19.67
CA ARG A 13 -16.87 13.71 -20.48
C ARG A 13 -17.11 14.88 -21.44
N ASP A 14 -17.86 14.60 -22.50
CA ASP A 14 -18.39 15.63 -23.41
C ASP A 14 -19.43 16.48 -22.67
N LEU A 15 -19.04 17.69 -22.24
CA LEU A 15 -19.86 18.56 -21.38
C LEU A 15 -21.23 18.90 -21.99
N GLY A 16 -21.37 18.85 -23.32
CA GLY A 16 -22.66 19.05 -23.99
C GLY A 16 -23.66 17.88 -23.83
N LYS A 17 -23.22 16.76 -23.26
CA LYS A 17 -24.00 15.50 -23.11
C LYS A 17 -24.01 14.99 -21.67
N VAL A 18 -23.74 15.84 -20.70
CA VAL A 18 -23.68 15.49 -19.28
C VAL A 18 -24.92 16.01 -18.56
N LYS A 19 -25.60 15.11 -17.83
CA LYS A 19 -26.72 15.44 -16.94
C LYS A 19 -26.29 15.49 -15.46
N HIS A 20 -25.44 14.56 -15.02
CA HIS A 20 -25.05 14.43 -13.61
C HIS A 20 -23.68 15.08 -13.34
N GLU A 21 -23.58 15.84 -12.24
CA GLU A 21 -22.32 16.46 -11.81
C GLU A 21 -21.23 15.40 -11.61
N LEU A 22 -20.00 15.71 -12.04
CA LEU A 22 -18.87 14.77 -11.91
C LEU A 22 -18.62 14.40 -10.45
N GLU A 23 -18.64 15.39 -9.57
CA GLU A 23 -18.34 15.22 -8.15
C GLU A 23 -19.34 14.29 -7.46
N ASP A 24 -20.63 14.42 -7.75
CA ASP A 24 -21.66 13.53 -7.22
C ASP A 24 -21.42 12.09 -7.68
N VAL A 25 -21.11 11.87 -8.96
CA VAL A 25 -20.86 10.51 -9.47
C VAL A 25 -19.63 9.87 -8.82
N LEU A 26 -18.53 10.62 -8.67
CA LEU A 26 -17.32 10.12 -8.02
C LEU A 26 -17.52 9.90 -6.52
N ARG A 27 -18.30 10.76 -5.86
CA ARG A 27 -18.63 10.60 -4.46
C ARG A 27 -19.59 9.43 -4.23
N MET A 28 -20.54 9.18 -5.12
CA MET A 28 -21.35 7.96 -5.10
C MET A 28 -20.47 6.71 -5.20
N ALA A 29 -19.47 6.69 -6.09
CA ALA A 29 -18.53 5.57 -6.19
C ALA A 29 -17.77 5.34 -4.88
N LEU A 30 -17.26 6.41 -4.25
CA LEU A 30 -16.57 6.32 -2.94
C LEU A 30 -17.53 5.88 -1.81
N ILE A 31 -18.75 6.40 -1.79
CA ILE A 31 -19.80 5.98 -0.85
C ILE A 31 -20.10 4.49 -1.01
N GLY A 32 -20.23 4.00 -2.24
CA GLY A 32 -20.41 2.58 -2.51
C GLY A 32 -19.30 1.71 -1.94
N VAL A 33 -18.05 2.14 -2.16
CA VAL A 33 -16.87 1.47 -1.59
C VAL A 33 -16.92 1.46 -0.05
N LEU A 34 -17.37 2.54 0.60
CA LEU A 34 -17.55 2.61 2.04
C LEU A 34 -18.72 1.75 2.55
N CYS A 35 -19.81 1.65 1.78
CA CYS A 35 -21.09 1.06 2.19
C CYS A 35 -21.26 -0.43 1.84
N ASP A 36 -20.17 -1.17 1.60
CA ASP A 36 -20.23 -2.61 1.27
C ASP A 36 -21.07 -2.97 0.03
N CYS A 37 -21.30 -2.01 -0.89
CA CYS A 37 -21.91 -2.29 -2.19
C CYS A 37 -21.02 -3.21 -3.03
N GLU A 38 -21.61 -4.15 -3.75
CA GLU A 38 -20.87 -5.14 -4.55
C GLU A 38 -20.52 -4.60 -5.94
N ASP A 39 -21.41 -3.80 -6.55
CA ASP A 39 -21.23 -3.20 -7.86
C ASP A 39 -21.85 -1.79 -7.97
N CYS A 40 -21.90 -1.22 -9.18
CA CYS A 40 -22.43 0.14 -9.38
C CYS A 40 -23.96 0.20 -9.40
N ASP A 41 -24.65 -0.91 -9.64
CA ASP A 41 -26.11 -0.97 -9.58
C ASP A 41 -26.55 -0.95 -8.12
N ASP A 42 -25.88 -1.71 -7.24
CA ASP A 42 -26.04 -1.63 -5.78
C ASP A 42 -25.87 -0.19 -5.26
N ILE A 43 -24.92 0.57 -5.82
CA ILE A 43 -24.70 1.98 -5.46
C ILE A 43 -25.89 2.83 -5.90
N SER A 44 -26.33 2.67 -7.14
CA SER A 44 -27.47 3.39 -7.71
C SER A 44 -28.74 3.14 -6.91
N ASP A 45 -29.05 1.88 -6.62
CA ASP A 45 -30.25 1.47 -5.88
C ASP A 45 -30.22 2.03 -4.46
N MET A 46 -29.09 1.85 -3.76
CA MET A 46 -28.90 2.35 -2.39
C MET A 46 -29.08 3.86 -2.26
N VAL A 47 -28.62 4.63 -3.25
CA VAL A 47 -28.75 6.08 -3.27
C VAL A 47 -30.16 6.49 -3.70
N THR A 48 -30.79 5.76 -4.61
CA THR A 48 -32.19 6.00 -5.03
C THR A 48 -33.15 5.85 -3.86
N ASP A 49 -33.03 4.78 -3.08
CA ASP A 49 -33.91 4.51 -1.93
C ASP A 49 -33.76 5.54 -0.80
N ARG A 50 -32.66 6.31 -0.79
CA ARG A 50 -32.30 7.24 0.29
C ARG A 50 -31.88 8.62 -0.22
N GLU A 51 -32.35 8.99 -1.40
CA GLU A 51 -31.92 10.20 -2.11
C GLU A 51 -32.03 11.46 -1.23
N GLU A 52 -33.16 11.60 -0.55
CA GLU A 52 -33.42 12.76 0.33
C GLU A 52 -32.53 12.76 1.59
N GLU A 53 -32.16 11.60 2.14
CA GLU A 53 -31.22 11.52 3.26
C GLU A 53 -29.80 11.97 2.84
N PHE A 54 -29.34 11.52 1.67
CA PHE A 54 -28.03 11.90 1.14
C PHE A 54 -27.94 13.40 0.83
N LYS A 55 -29.02 13.97 0.29
CA LYS A 55 -29.15 15.43 0.07
C LYS A 55 -29.17 16.19 1.39
N ALA A 56 -29.99 15.77 2.36
CA ALA A 56 -30.12 16.43 3.65
C ALA A 56 -28.80 16.40 4.45
N ALA A 57 -28.05 15.30 4.37
CA ALA A 57 -26.73 15.17 4.98
C ALA A 57 -25.64 16.00 4.26
N GLY A 58 -25.94 16.60 3.11
CA GLY A 58 -24.98 17.33 2.29
C GLY A 58 -23.91 16.44 1.65
N LEU A 59 -24.15 15.12 1.61
CA LEU A 59 -23.25 14.16 0.99
C LEU A 59 -23.35 14.21 -0.53
N LEU A 60 -24.54 14.35 -1.10
CA LEU A 60 -24.74 14.41 -2.56
C LEU A 60 -25.71 15.54 -2.92
N LYS A 61 -25.53 16.21 -4.06
CA LYS A 61 -26.48 17.25 -4.52
C LYS A 61 -27.64 16.66 -5.32
N LEU A 62 -27.32 15.75 -6.24
CA LEU A 62 -28.25 15.01 -7.11
C LEU A 62 -29.24 15.92 -7.84
N SER A 63 -28.78 17.08 -8.31
CA SER A 63 -29.63 18.11 -8.92
C SER A 63 -30.41 17.62 -10.15
N ASN A 64 -29.96 16.54 -10.78
CA ASN A 64 -30.60 15.92 -11.93
C ASN A 64 -31.00 14.44 -11.68
N GLY A 65 -31.19 14.07 -10.41
CA GLY A 65 -31.52 12.73 -9.95
C GLY A 65 -30.32 11.79 -9.87
N VAL A 66 -30.57 10.56 -9.43
CA VAL A 66 -29.55 9.50 -9.24
C VAL A 66 -29.12 8.90 -10.59
N PRO A 67 -27.82 8.88 -10.91
CA PRO A 67 -27.30 8.18 -12.08
C PRO A 67 -27.40 6.65 -11.91
N CYS A 68 -27.76 5.93 -12.97
CA CYS A 68 -27.73 4.47 -12.99
C CYS A 68 -26.30 3.91 -12.86
N GLY A 69 -26.18 2.63 -12.50
CA GLY A 69 -24.89 1.96 -12.32
C GLY A 69 -23.96 2.03 -13.53
N ASP A 70 -24.49 1.85 -14.74
CA ASP A 70 -23.75 2.03 -16.00
C ASP A 70 -23.13 3.44 -16.14
N THR A 71 -23.86 4.47 -15.71
CA THR A 71 -23.36 5.84 -15.75
C THR A 71 -22.25 6.03 -14.75
N ILE A 72 -22.41 5.54 -13.52
CA ILE A 72 -21.37 5.59 -12.48
C ILE A 72 -20.10 4.91 -12.97
N LEU A 73 -20.21 3.68 -13.45
CA LEU A 73 -19.08 2.89 -13.93
C LEU A 73 -18.35 3.60 -15.09
N ARG A 74 -19.08 4.02 -16.12
CA ARG A 74 -18.51 4.69 -17.31
C ARG A 74 -17.77 5.98 -16.94
N VAL A 75 -18.29 6.75 -15.98
CA VAL A 75 -17.63 7.97 -15.50
C VAL A 75 -16.34 7.60 -14.78
N VAL A 76 -16.39 6.69 -13.80
CA VAL A 76 -15.21 6.26 -13.05
C VAL A 76 -14.12 5.72 -13.98
N GLU A 77 -14.48 4.92 -14.99
CA GLU A 77 -13.54 4.38 -15.98
C GLU A 77 -12.87 5.45 -16.86
N SER A 78 -13.54 6.59 -17.07
CA SER A 78 -13.03 7.68 -17.91
C SER A 78 -12.12 8.65 -17.17
N VAL A 79 -12.16 8.67 -15.83
CA VAL A 79 -11.34 9.57 -15.01
C VAL A 79 -9.86 9.21 -15.10
N ASN A 80 -9.01 10.24 -15.21
CA ASN A 80 -7.57 10.09 -15.19
C ASN A 80 -7.09 9.67 -13.77
N PRO A 81 -6.39 8.52 -13.62
CA PRO A 81 -5.95 8.03 -12.32
C PRO A 81 -5.07 8.99 -11.54
N ALA A 82 -4.16 9.70 -12.22
CA ALA A 82 -3.26 10.64 -11.56
C ALA A 82 -4.01 11.84 -10.98
N GLN A 83 -5.06 12.32 -11.67
CA GLN A 83 -5.90 13.40 -11.16
C GLN A 83 -6.78 12.95 -10.00
N LEU A 84 -7.36 11.75 -10.10
CA LEU A 84 -8.12 11.15 -9.00
C LEU A 84 -7.22 11.04 -7.77
N ARG A 85 -6.03 10.44 -7.93
CA ARG A 85 -5.06 10.26 -6.85
C ARG A 85 -4.66 11.60 -6.22
N ALA A 86 -4.31 12.60 -7.03
CA ALA A 86 -3.96 13.93 -6.54
C ALA A 86 -5.10 14.63 -5.78
N SER A 87 -6.37 14.33 -6.13
CA SER A 87 -7.55 14.85 -5.42
C SER A 87 -7.67 14.19 -4.04
N LEU A 88 -7.54 12.85 -3.99
CA LEU A 88 -7.54 12.10 -2.74
C LEU A 88 -6.36 12.49 -1.82
N ASP A 89 -5.18 12.77 -2.39
CA ASP A 89 -4.01 13.25 -1.65
C ASP A 89 -4.22 14.65 -1.07
N CYS A 90 -4.95 15.53 -1.77
CA CYS A 90 -5.25 16.88 -1.26
C CYS A 90 -6.02 16.84 0.07
N CYS A 91 -6.92 15.88 0.22
CA CYS A 91 -7.67 15.66 1.45
C CYS A 91 -6.80 15.13 2.59
N ARG A 92 -5.60 14.65 2.28
CA ARG A 92 -4.66 14.00 3.21
C ARG A 92 -3.41 14.83 3.46
N GLY A 93 -3.34 16.06 2.92
CA GLY A 93 -2.15 16.93 3.00
C GLY A 93 -1.66 17.20 4.43
N HIS A 94 -2.57 17.21 5.42
CA HIS A 94 -2.24 17.38 6.84
C HIS A 94 -1.70 16.10 7.51
N ILE A 95 -1.90 14.94 6.90
CA ILE A 95 -1.56 13.65 7.53
C ILE A 95 -0.10 13.29 7.29
N ILE A 96 0.47 13.73 6.17
CA ILE A 96 1.86 13.42 5.78
C ILE A 96 2.49 14.70 5.22
N GLU A 97 2.76 15.65 6.12
CA GLU A 97 3.56 16.84 5.82
C GLU A 97 5.03 16.47 5.58
N SER A 98 5.48 15.33 6.13
CA SER A 98 6.83 14.81 5.98
C SER A 98 6.88 13.29 6.14
N LEU A 99 7.76 12.64 5.37
CA LEU A 99 8.10 11.22 5.52
C LEU A 99 9.29 11.01 6.49
N CYS A 100 9.88 12.09 7.01
CA CYS A 100 11.01 12.02 7.93
C CYS A 100 10.67 11.19 9.17
N GLY A 101 11.53 10.23 9.51
CA GLY A 101 11.37 9.33 10.66
C GLY A 101 10.40 8.16 10.43
N ASN A 102 9.67 8.15 9.31
CA ASN A 102 8.73 7.08 8.96
C ASN A 102 9.37 6.03 8.05
N GLN A 103 8.80 4.83 8.06
CA GLN A 103 9.16 3.77 7.13
C GLN A 103 8.18 3.74 5.95
N VAL A 104 8.70 3.97 4.75
CA VAL A 104 7.98 3.87 3.48
C VAL A 104 8.23 2.49 2.88
N ILE A 105 7.21 1.66 2.85
CA ILE A 105 7.25 0.30 2.31
C ILE A 105 6.81 0.37 0.86
N ILE A 106 7.69 -0.02 -0.05
CA ILE A 106 7.34 -0.19 -1.45
C ILE A 106 7.11 -1.67 -1.72
N ASP A 107 5.88 -1.99 -2.08
CA ASP A 107 5.47 -3.35 -2.36
C ASP A 107 4.28 -3.34 -3.32
N GLY A 108 4.20 -4.39 -4.13
CA GLY A 108 3.29 -4.42 -5.25
C GLY A 108 2.16 -5.41 -5.07
N LYS A 109 1.00 -5.07 -5.64
CA LYS A 109 -0.21 -5.88 -5.56
C LYS A 109 -0.77 -6.19 -6.94
N LYS A 110 -0.94 -7.48 -7.22
CA LYS A 110 -1.73 -7.94 -8.36
C LYS A 110 -3.22 -7.77 -8.09
N LEU A 111 -3.94 -7.22 -9.06
CA LEU A 111 -5.41 -7.18 -9.07
C LEU A 111 -5.93 -8.42 -9.80
N ARG A 112 -6.22 -9.50 -9.07
CA ARG A 112 -6.55 -10.79 -9.70
C ARG A 112 -7.91 -10.82 -10.39
N GLY A 113 -8.82 -9.93 -9.99
CA GLY A 113 -10.14 -9.77 -10.60
C GLY A 113 -10.11 -9.35 -12.07
N GLU A 114 -9.06 -8.61 -12.47
CA GLU A 114 -8.86 -8.07 -13.81
C GLU A 114 -8.61 -9.19 -14.84
N ASN A 115 -7.73 -10.15 -14.53
CA ASN A 115 -7.52 -11.32 -15.36
C ASN A 115 -7.25 -12.59 -14.53
N PRO A 116 -8.29 -13.34 -14.13
CA PRO A 116 -8.19 -14.46 -13.19
C PRO A 116 -7.36 -15.64 -13.69
N ARG A 117 -7.19 -15.75 -15.01
CA ARG A 117 -6.49 -16.87 -15.65
C ARG A 117 -5.04 -16.55 -15.99
N SER A 118 -4.57 -15.34 -15.68
CA SER A 118 -3.20 -14.91 -15.98
C SER A 118 -2.20 -15.48 -14.95
N PRO A 119 -1.24 -16.34 -15.36
CA PRO A 119 -0.18 -16.79 -14.47
C PRO A 119 0.87 -15.69 -14.25
N GLY A 120 1.56 -15.72 -13.10
CA GLY A 120 2.71 -14.84 -12.82
C GLY A 120 2.36 -13.35 -12.76
N CYS A 121 3.26 -12.49 -13.28
CA CYS A 121 3.12 -11.02 -13.29
C CYS A 121 2.25 -10.48 -14.44
N HIS A 122 1.61 -11.35 -15.24
CA HIS A 122 0.71 -10.90 -16.30
C HIS A 122 -0.63 -10.45 -15.70
N GLY A 123 -1.18 -9.32 -16.16
CA GLY A 123 -2.39 -8.69 -15.62
C GLY A 123 -2.09 -7.36 -14.92
N LEU A 124 -3.13 -6.63 -14.49
CA LEU A 124 -2.93 -5.34 -13.84
C LEU A 124 -2.27 -5.50 -12.46
N TYR A 125 -1.14 -4.83 -12.30
CA TYR A 125 -0.37 -4.80 -11.07
C TYR A 125 -0.21 -3.35 -10.60
N ILE A 126 -0.29 -3.09 -9.31
CA ILE A 126 -0.15 -1.75 -8.74
C ILE A 126 0.98 -1.77 -7.72
N LEU A 127 2.02 -0.99 -7.97
CA LEU A 127 3.09 -0.75 -7.01
C LEU A 127 2.62 0.30 -6.01
N ASN A 128 2.66 -0.01 -4.71
CA ASN A 128 2.21 0.86 -3.64
C ASN A 128 3.40 1.38 -2.84
N ALA A 129 3.34 2.63 -2.43
CA ALA A 129 4.18 3.20 -1.38
C ALA A 129 3.32 3.41 -0.14
N TRP A 130 3.58 2.67 0.92
CA TRP A 130 2.76 2.62 2.12
C TRP A 130 3.57 2.98 3.36
N VAL A 131 3.06 3.91 4.17
CA VAL A 131 3.74 4.36 5.39
C VAL A 131 3.32 3.49 6.56
N SER A 132 4.29 2.86 7.22
CA SER A 132 4.01 1.85 8.25
C SER A 132 3.36 2.43 9.51
N GLU A 133 3.78 3.64 9.92
CA GLU A 133 3.39 4.30 11.15
C GLU A 133 1.95 4.85 11.08
N THR A 134 1.55 5.38 9.93
CA THR A 134 0.23 5.98 9.71
C THR A 134 -0.75 5.02 9.02
N GLU A 135 -0.25 3.88 8.53
CA GLU A 135 -0.98 2.90 7.75
C GLU A 135 -1.64 3.45 6.46
N ILE A 136 -1.05 4.47 5.84
CA ILE A 136 -1.57 5.19 4.66
C ILE A 136 -0.77 4.85 3.40
N CYS A 137 -1.46 4.66 2.29
CA CYS A 137 -0.82 4.54 0.97
C CYS A 137 -0.58 5.96 0.43
N VAL A 138 0.68 6.38 0.29
CA VAL A 138 1.10 7.75 -0.10
C VAL A 138 1.31 7.93 -1.59
N ALA A 139 1.68 6.86 -2.30
CA ALA A 139 1.78 6.86 -3.74
C ALA A 139 1.42 5.48 -4.26
N GLU A 140 0.91 5.45 -5.48
CA GLU A 140 0.65 4.21 -6.19
C GLU A 140 0.89 4.42 -7.67
N LYS A 141 1.31 3.37 -8.36
CA LYS A 141 1.45 3.42 -9.81
C LYS A 141 1.13 2.07 -10.44
N PRO A 142 0.24 2.03 -11.45
CA PRO A 142 0.02 0.80 -12.21
C PRO A 142 1.30 0.43 -12.96
N VAL A 143 1.62 -0.85 -12.96
CA VAL A 143 2.67 -1.47 -13.77
C VAL A 143 2.01 -2.03 -15.01
N ASP A 144 2.52 -1.66 -16.19
CA ASP A 144 2.05 -2.22 -17.45
C ASP A 144 2.36 -3.71 -17.46
N GLY A 145 1.41 -4.56 -17.89
CA GLY A 145 1.52 -6.02 -17.90
C GLY A 145 2.64 -6.58 -18.80
N LYS A 146 3.32 -5.73 -19.58
CA LYS A 146 4.52 -6.04 -20.35
C LYS A 146 5.83 -5.74 -19.61
N THR A 147 5.76 -5.06 -18.46
CA THR A 147 6.90 -4.54 -17.72
C THR A 147 6.95 -5.14 -16.31
N ASN A 148 8.11 -5.04 -15.67
CA ASN A 148 8.30 -5.48 -14.29
C ASN A 148 8.20 -4.29 -13.32
N GLU A 149 7.91 -4.56 -12.05
CA GLU A 149 7.80 -3.54 -10.99
C GLU A 149 9.04 -2.63 -10.91
N LEU A 150 10.21 -3.20 -11.22
CA LEU A 150 11.50 -2.50 -11.27
C LEU A 150 11.53 -1.31 -12.21
N THR A 151 10.81 -1.35 -13.33
CA THR A 151 10.74 -0.21 -14.26
C THR A 151 9.93 0.96 -13.70
N VAL A 152 8.99 0.68 -12.79
CA VAL A 152 8.06 1.67 -12.23
C VAL A 152 8.59 2.23 -10.91
N LEU A 153 9.32 1.42 -10.15
CA LEU A 153 9.89 1.77 -8.84
C LEU A 153 10.62 3.12 -8.82
N PRO A 154 11.54 3.45 -9.76
CA PRO A 154 12.19 4.76 -9.78
C PRO A 154 11.22 5.94 -9.82
N SER A 155 10.15 5.82 -10.61
CA SER A 155 9.18 6.90 -10.76
C SER A 155 8.27 7.05 -9.54
N VAL A 156 8.02 5.97 -8.80
CA VAL A 156 7.31 6.03 -7.51
C VAL A 156 8.19 6.75 -6.50
N LEU A 157 9.47 6.37 -6.39
CA LEU A 157 10.42 7.05 -5.49
C LEU A 157 10.52 8.54 -5.80
N SER A 158 10.68 8.94 -7.07
CA SER A 158 10.76 10.36 -7.46
C SER A 158 9.50 11.18 -7.16
N SER A 159 8.36 10.54 -6.90
CA SER A 159 7.13 11.23 -6.52
C SER A 159 7.04 11.54 -5.02
N LEU A 160 7.99 11.04 -4.22
CA LEU A 160 7.98 11.12 -2.77
C LEU A 160 9.09 12.03 -2.25
N TRP A 161 8.79 12.78 -1.18
CA TRP A 161 9.81 13.53 -0.44
C TRP A 161 10.49 12.63 0.60
N LEU A 162 11.55 11.93 0.20
CA LEU A 162 12.17 10.86 0.98
C LEU A 162 13.15 11.32 2.07
N THR A 163 13.39 12.63 2.22
CA THR A 163 14.38 13.15 3.16
C THR A 163 14.09 12.68 4.59
N GLY A 164 15.04 11.93 5.16
CA GLY A 164 14.94 11.36 6.51
C GLY A 164 13.99 10.16 6.65
N ALA A 165 13.43 9.64 5.55
CA ALA A 165 12.57 8.47 5.55
C ALA A 165 13.38 7.17 5.38
N LEU A 166 12.90 6.06 5.93
CA LEU A 166 13.42 4.72 5.65
C LEU A 166 12.58 4.03 4.57
N VAL A 167 13.14 3.84 3.39
CA VAL A 167 12.49 3.09 2.30
C VAL A 167 12.80 1.60 2.44
N SER A 168 11.79 0.76 2.62
CA SER A 168 11.96 -0.69 2.54
C SER A 168 11.38 -1.25 1.25
N VAL A 169 12.17 -2.07 0.56
CA VAL A 169 11.79 -2.77 -0.66
C VAL A 169 12.03 -4.26 -0.47
N ASP A 170 11.24 -5.03 -1.20
CA ASP A 170 11.38 -6.47 -1.26
C ASP A 170 12.68 -6.89 -1.98
N ALA A 171 12.84 -8.19 -2.16
CA ALA A 171 14.03 -8.70 -2.84
C ALA A 171 14.07 -8.30 -4.30
N MET A 172 12.93 -8.28 -4.98
CA MET A 172 12.86 -7.89 -6.38
C MET A 172 13.40 -6.46 -6.57
N GLY A 173 13.07 -5.52 -5.67
CA GLY A 173 13.56 -4.13 -5.70
C GLY A 173 15.04 -3.92 -5.31
N THR A 174 15.77 -4.96 -4.93
CA THR A 174 17.13 -4.84 -4.38
C THR A 174 18.18 -4.68 -5.47
N HIS A 175 18.39 -3.43 -5.91
CA HIS A 175 19.38 -3.03 -6.91
C HIS A 175 20.15 -1.78 -6.49
N ARG A 176 21.41 -1.68 -6.93
CA ARG A 176 22.31 -0.56 -6.57
C ARG A 176 21.78 0.80 -7.02
N ASN A 177 21.26 0.90 -8.24
CA ASN A 177 20.69 2.15 -8.76
C ASN A 177 19.48 2.63 -7.94
N ILE A 178 18.67 1.71 -7.40
CA ILE A 178 17.56 2.04 -6.51
C ILE A 178 18.09 2.54 -5.16
N ALA A 179 19.10 1.86 -4.59
CA ALA A 179 19.75 2.29 -3.35
C ALA A 179 20.37 3.69 -3.51
N GLU A 180 21.07 3.92 -4.60
CA GLU A 180 21.64 5.23 -4.96
C GLU A 180 20.56 6.30 -5.10
N GLN A 181 19.46 6.00 -5.80
CA GLN A 181 18.35 6.94 -5.96
C GLN A 181 17.71 7.34 -4.62
N ILE A 182 17.53 6.38 -3.70
CA ILE A 182 16.97 6.66 -2.36
C ILE A 182 17.91 7.59 -1.58
N MET A 183 19.21 7.28 -1.59
CA MET A 183 20.24 8.09 -0.92
C MET A 183 20.33 9.50 -1.51
N LEU A 184 20.27 9.65 -2.84
CA LEU A 184 20.29 10.95 -3.52
C LEU A 184 19.07 11.82 -3.18
N GLN A 185 17.94 11.22 -2.79
CA GLN A 185 16.75 11.92 -2.31
C GLN A 185 16.76 12.18 -0.79
N GLY A 186 17.86 11.85 -0.11
CA GLY A 186 18.05 12.04 1.32
C GLY A 186 17.34 11.00 2.19
N GLY A 187 16.88 9.90 1.62
CA GLY A 187 16.30 8.77 2.34
C GLY A 187 17.34 7.71 2.67
N ASP A 188 16.99 6.85 3.60
CA ASP A 188 17.70 5.61 3.91
C ASP A 188 16.98 4.41 3.30
N TYR A 189 17.67 3.27 3.15
CA TYR A 189 17.05 2.04 2.67
C TYR A 189 17.20 0.85 3.62
N LEU A 190 16.27 -0.09 3.47
CA LEU A 190 16.32 -1.46 4.00
C LEU A 190 15.84 -2.41 2.90
N MET A 191 16.77 -3.15 2.29
CA MET A 191 16.51 -3.97 1.11
C MET A 191 16.70 -5.46 1.41
N ALA A 192 15.77 -6.31 0.99
CA ALA A 192 15.88 -7.76 1.20
C ALA A 192 16.85 -8.41 0.20
N LEU A 193 17.86 -9.11 0.71
CA LEU A 193 18.87 -9.77 -0.11
C LEU A 193 18.51 -11.24 -0.34
N LYS A 194 18.22 -11.61 -1.60
CA LYS A 194 17.96 -12.99 -2.05
C LYS A 194 18.82 -13.35 -3.26
N ASP A 195 18.36 -14.32 -4.06
CA ASP A 195 19.10 -14.92 -5.17
C ASP A 195 19.28 -13.99 -6.38
N ASN A 196 18.62 -12.83 -6.38
CA ASN A 196 18.85 -11.78 -7.38
C ASN A 196 20.19 -11.05 -7.19
N GLN A 197 20.88 -11.25 -6.06
CA GLN A 197 22.21 -10.70 -5.77
C GLN A 197 23.13 -11.81 -5.22
N PRO A 198 23.43 -12.85 -6.03
CA PRO A 198 23.99 -14.11 -5.53
C PRO A 198 25.38 -13.97 -4.91
N ILE A 199 26.24 -13.11 -5.48
CA ILE A 199 27.60 -12.88 -4.97
C ILE A 199 27.52 -12.23 -3.59
N LEU A 200 26.79 -11.11 -3.46
CA LEU A 200 26.66 -10.40 -2.20
C LEU A 200 25.98 -11.25 -1.13
N LYS A 201 24.99 -12.06 -1.51
CA LYS A 201 24.36 -13.03 -0.62
C LYS A 201 25.37 -14.07 -0.11
N SER A 202 26.16 -14.67 -0.98
CA SER A 202 27.17 -15.67 -0.61
C SER A 202 28.25 -15.09 0.33
N LEU A 203 28.72 -13.87 0.06
CA LEU A 203 29.66 -13.18 0.96
C LEU A 203 29.03 -12.91 2.33
N THR A 204 27.78 -12.42 2.34
CA THR A 204 27.03 -12.18 3.58
C THR A 204 26.86 -13.47 4.39
N GLU A 205 26.52 -14.59 3.74
CA GLU A 205 26.43 -15.92 4.36
C GLU A 205 27.77 -16.37 4.96
N SER A 206 28.88 -16.19 4.23
CA SER A 206 30.24 -16.49 4.70
C SER A 206 30.55 -15.71 6.00
N ILE A 207 30.29 -14.40 6.00
CA ILE A 207 30.54 -13.52 7.15
C ILE A 207 29.77 -13.97 8.39
N PHE A 208 28.46 -14.21 8.24
CA PHE A 208 27.61 -14.66 9.35
C PHE A 208 27.95 -16.07 9.87
N SER A 209 28.68 -16.88 9.09
CA SER A 209 29.12 -18.20 9.53
C SER A 209 30.43 -18.18 10.34
N ARG A 210 31.25 -17.13 10.18
CA ARG A 210 32.61 -17.05 10.74
C ARG A 210 32.78 -16.00 11.84
N THR A 211 31.95 -14.97 11.83
CA THR A 211 32.12 -13.79 12.69
C THR A 211 30.98 -13.70 13.70
N THR A 212 31.26 -13.15 14.88
CA THR A 212 30.23 -12.86 15.89
C THR A 212 29.48 -11.57 15.52
N PRO A 213 28.14 -11.56 15.54
CA PRO A 213 27.36 -10.35 15.28
C PRO A 213 27.69 -9.22 16.26
N ILE A 214 27.61 -7.97 15.78
CA ILE A 214 27.71 -6.77 16.63
C ILE A 214 26.59 -6.79 17.68
N SER A 215 25.40 -7.19 17.25
CA SER A 215 24.21 -7.25 18.09
C SER A 215 23.29 -8.35 17.60
N VAL A 216 22.56 -8.94 18.54
CA VAL A 216 21.57 -9.98 18.30
C VAL A 216 20.32 -9.64 19.11
N TYR A 217 19.16 -9.71 18.45
CA TYR A 217 17.87 -9.50 19.08
C TYR A 217 16.91 -10.63 18.73
N THR A 218 16.26 -11.21 19.74
CA THR A 218 15.38 -12.37 19.57
C THR A 218 13.98 -12.06 20.11
N THR A 219 12.96 -12.46 19.35
CA THR A 219 11.56 -12.44 19.77
C THR A 219 10.96 -13.84 19.63
N GLU A 220 10.02 -14.18 20.51
CA GLU A 220 9.26 -15.42 20.44
C GLU A 220 7.78 -15.11 20.62
N GLU A 221 6.95 -15.63 19.72
CA GLU A 221 5.51 -15.46 19.73
C GLU A 221 4.81 -16.82 19.70
N LYS A 222 3.74 -16.95 20.48
CA LYS A 222 2.89 -18.15 20.51
C LYS A 222 1.47 -17.76 20.16
N GLY A 223 0.90 -18.40 19.14
CA GLY A 223 -0.46 -18.11 18.69
C GLY A 223 -0.98 -19.16 17.72
N HIS A 224 -2.28 -19.47 17.80
CA HIS A 224 -2.97 -20.41 16.90
C HIS A 224 -2.27 -21.78 16.72
N GLY A 225 -1.70 -22.34 17.79
CA GLY A 225 -0.99 -23.63 17.76
C GLY A 225 0.42 -23.58 17.15
N ARG A 226 0.92 -22.38 16.83
CA ARG A 226 2.25 -22.12 16.28
C ARG A 226 3.12 -21.38 17.28
N VAL A 227 4.40 -21.78 17.36
CA VAL A 227 5.46 -21.00 18.00
C VAL A 227 6.36 -20.45 16.89
N GLU A 228 6.60 -19.14 16.93
CA GLU A 228 7.47 -18.48 15.97
C GLU A 228 8.54 -17.69 16.70
N LYS A 229 9.79 -18.09 16.50
CA LYS A 229 10.97 -17.41 17.03
C LYS A 229 11.66 -16.68 15.89
N ARG A 230 11.98 -15.40 16.09
CA ARG A 230 12.71 -14.59 15.12
C ARG A 230 13.97 -14.04 15.76
N THR A 231 15.11 -14.28 15.13
CA THR A 231 16.42 -13.80 15.58
C THR A 231 16.98 -12.88 14.51
N CYS A 232 17.20 -11.63 14.87
CA CYS A 232 17.87 -10.62 14.05
C CYS A 232 19.31 -10.48 14.51
N SER A 233 20.26 -10.56 13.59
CA SER A 233 21.69 -10.39 13.84
C SER A 233 22.25 -9.39 12.85
N ILE A 234 23.15 -8.51 13.28
CA ILE A 234 23.74 -7.47 12.42
C ILE A 234 25.27 -7.53 12.43
N MET A 235 25.87 -7.13 11.32
CA MET A 235 27.32 -7.03 11.14
C MET A 235 27.70 -5.69 10.50
N ASP A 236 28.96 -5.31 10.68
CA ASP A 236 29.56 -4.18 9.96
C ASP A 236 29.88 -4.57 8.51
N THR A 237 29.83 -3.58 7.64
CA THR A 237 30.17 -3.70 6.22
C THR A 237 31.67 -3.82 5.94
N THR A 238 32.55 -3.44 6.87
CA THR A 238 34.01 -3.62 6.70
C THR A 238 34.40 -5.07 6.44
N LEU A 239 33.58 -6.03 6.89
CA LEU A 239 33.78 -7.46 6.66
C LEU A 239 33.55 -7.86 5.18
N LEU A 240 32.73 -7.13 4.44
CA LEU A 240 32.53 -7.38 3.00
C LEU A 240 33.77 -7.01 2.18
N GLU A 241 34.44 -5.91 2.54
CA GLU A 241 35.70 -5.51 1.90
C GLU A 241 36.80 -6.56 2.15
N GLN A 242 36.85 -7.13 3.36
CA GLN A 242 37.79 -8.20 3.73
C GLN A 242 37.56 -9.51 2.96
N GLU A 243 36.30 -9.83 2.63
CA GLU A 243 35.93 -11.02 1.85
C GLU A 243 36.04 -10.78 0.32
N GLY A 244 36.65 -9.67 -0.11
CA GLY A 244 36.98 -9.42 -1.53
C GLY A 244 35.87 -8.71 -2.32
N MET A 245 34.92 -8.05 -1.65
CA MET A 245 33.97 -7.17 -2.33
C MET A 245 34.57 -5.79 -2.59
N TYR A 246 35.02 -5.53 -3.80
CA TYR A 246 35.63 -4.25 -4.17
C TYR A 246 34.62 -3.18 -4.62
N GLU A 247 33.45 -3.61 -5.11
CA GLU A 247 32.41 -2.70 -5.58
C GLU A 247 31.47 -2.33 -4.43
N LYS A 248 31.58 -1.09 -3.96
CA LYS A 248 30.80 -0.61 -2.81
C LYS A 248 29.32 -0.53 -3.16
N TRP A 249 28.48 -1.12 -2.31
CA TRP A 249 27.04 -0.89 -2.39
C TRP A 249 26.73 0.54 -1.88
N PRO A 250 25.92 1.35 -2.59
CA PRO A 250 25.73 2.76 -2.27
C PRO A 250 25.29 2.97 -0.81
N GLY A 251 26.10 3.68 -0.02
CA GLY A 251 25.75 4.05 1.34
C GLY A 251 25.57 2.89 2.34
N LEU A 252 25.96 1.65 2.00
CA LEU A 252 25.74 0.49 2.87
C LEU A 252 26.48 0.64 4.20
N LYS A 253 25.76 0.41 5.31
CA LYS A 253 26.28 0.51 6.69
C LYS A 253 26.11 -0.76 7.50
N ARG A 254 25.05 -1.54 7.26
CA ARG A 254 24.80 -2.80 7.95
C ARG A 254 24.36 -3.90 6.99
N ILE A 255 24.87 -5.10 7.21
CA ILE A 255 24.27 -6.34 6.71
C ILE A 255 23.53 -7.03 7.87
N ILE A 256 22.33 -7.50 7.58
CA ILE A 256 21.41 -8.03 8.59
C ILE A 256 21.04 -9.46 8.20
N LYS A 257 21.00 -10.35 9.18
CA LYS A 257 20.47 -11.70 9.06
C LYS A 257 19.21 -11.81 9.92
N MET A 258 18.10 -12.18 9.30
CA MET A 258 16.85 -12.51 9.97
C MET A 258 16.62 -14.03 9.86
N GLU A 259 16.69 -14.71 10.99
CA GLU A 259 16.36 -16.12 11.11
C GLU A 259 14.95 -16.27 11.68
N ARG A 260 14.11 -17.04 11.00
CA ARG A 260 12.76 -17.36 11.41
C ARG A 260 12.67 -18.85 11.67
N GLU A 261 12.31 -19.22 12.87
CA GLU A 261 12.01 -20.59 13.25
C GLU A 261 10.52 -20.71 13.54
N ARG A 262 9.84 -21.58 12.82
CA ARG A 262 8.43 -21.89 13.03
C ARG A 262 8.30 -23.32 13.49
N THR A 263 7.61 -23.52 14.60
CA THR A 263 7.15 -24.83 15.08
C THR A 263 5.64 -24.88 15.03
N GLU A 264 5.08 -25.85 14.32
CA GLU A 264 3.65 -26.08 14.20
C GLU A 264 3.39 -27.59 14.16
N ASN A 265 2.50 -28.09 15.01
CA ASN A 265 2.17 -29.52 15.12
C ASN A 265 3.41 -30.43 15.25
N GLY A 266 4.45 -29.98 15.95
CA GLY A 266 5.71 -30.71 16.13
C GLY A 266 6.71 -30.60 14.97
N ALA A 267 6.31 -30.07 13.81
CA ALA A 267 7.20 -29.83 12.69
C ALA A 267 7.92 -28.47 12.85
N ARG A 268 9.25 -28.48 12.76
CA ARG A 268 10.09 -27.28 12.80
C ARG A 268 10.57 -26.92 11.40
N SER A 269 10.39 -25.66 11.01
CA SER A 269 10.96 -25.08 9.80
C SER A 269 11.83 -23.89 10.18
N ARG A 270 12.94 -23.71 9.45
CA ARG A 270 13.83 -22.56 9.58
C ARG A 270 13.97 -21.88 8.22
N GLU A 271 13.82 -20.57 8.22
CA GLU A 271 14.01 -19.70 7.07
C GLU A 271 15.03 -18.63 7.45
N THR A 272 15.95 -18.30 6.55
CA THR A 272 16.93 -17.22 6.75
C THR A 272 16.81 -16.24 5.59
N ILE A 273 16.68 -14.96 5.91
CA ILE A 273 16.63 -13.88 4.93
C ILE A 273 17.67 -12.84 5.34
N TYR A 274 18.45 -12.37 4.38
CA TYR A 274 19.43 -11.32 4.60
C TYR A 274 18.88 -9.97 4.17
N TYR A 275 19.40 -8.87 4.72
CA TYR A 275 19.04 -7.52 4.33
C TYR A 275 20.26 -6.60 4.29
N LEU A 276 20.15 -5.56 3.47
CA LEU A 276 21.11 -4.48 3.33
C LEU A 276 20.49 -3.20 3.88
N SER A 277 21.24 -2.39 4.64
CA SER A 277 20.76 -1.09 5.08
C SER A 277 21.82 0.00 5.04
N SER A 278 21.41 1.20 4.64
CA SER A 278 22.21 2.43 4.77
C SER A 278 22.17 3.04 6.16
N VAL A 279 21.22 2.61 7.01
CA VAL A 279 21.10 3.10 8.38
C VAL A 279 22.24 2.53 9.21
N GLU A 280 22.90 3.38 9.99
CA GLU A 280 23.94 3.02 10.95
C GLU A 280 23.36 2.98 12.38
N LYS A 281 22.88 1.80 12.79
CA LYS A 281 22.44 1.48 14.15
C LYS A 281 23.09 0.19 14.61
N ASP A 282 23.45 0.12 15.89
CA ASP A 282 24.11 -1.04 16.48
C ASP A 282 23.14 -1.92 17.29
N GLU A 283 21.86 -1.56 17.28
CA GLU A 283 20.80 -2.32 17.91
C GLU A 283 20.09 -3.21 16.89
N ALA A 284 20.29 -4.53 16.96
CA ALA A 284 19.57 -5.48 16.10
C ALA A 284 18.04 -5.39 16.23
N SER A 285 17.54 -4.88 17.36
CA SER A 285 16.10 -4.63 17.59
C SER A 285 15.53 -3.59 16.63
N TYR A 286 16.30 -2.56 16.27
CA TYR A 286 15.89 -1.54 15.30
C TYR A 286 15.53 -2.19 13.96
N TYR A 287 16.45 -2.98 13.39
CA TYR A 287 16.22 -3.66 12.12
C TYR A 287 15.13 -4.73 12.23
N ALA A 288 15.08 -5.47 13.34
CA ALA A 288 14.03 -6.47 13.55
C ALA A 288 12.63 -5.85 13.49
N MET A 289 12.43 -4.69 14.11
CA MET A 289 11.17 -3.96 14.08
C MET A 289 10.82 -3.45 12.68
N ARG A 290 11.79 -2.89 11.94
CA ARG A 290 11.57 -2.38 10.57
C ARG A 290 11.34 -3.47 9.54
N ILE A 291 12.04 -4.60 9.65
CA ILE A 291 11.79 -5.80 8.83
C ILE A 291 10.38 -6.33 9.12
N ARG A 292 9.98 -6.39 10.39
CA ARG A 292 8.63 -6.82 10.76
C ARG A 292 7.56 -5.86 10.23
N ALA A 293 7.79 -4.56 10.33
CA ALA A 293 6.87 -3.53 9.84
C ALA A 293 6.71 -3.59 8.31
N HIS A 294 7.75 -3.96 7.55
CA HIS A 294 7.66 -4.20 6.11
C HIS A 294 6.57 -5.21 5.74
N TRP A 295 6.48 -6.34 6.45
CA TRP A 295 5.39 -7.33 6.29
C TRP A 295 4.00 -6.82 6.73
N GLY A 296 3.94 -5.62 7.31
CA GLY A 296 2.71 -4.94 7.66
C GLY A 296 1.85 -4.64 6.45
N ILE A 297 2.44 -4.26 5.29
CA ILE A 297 1.65 -3.88 4.10
C ILE A 297 0.74 -5.03 3.63
N GLU A 298 1.23 -6.26 3.66
CA GLU A 298 0.47 -7.43 3.24
C GLU A 298 -0.77 -7.65 4.13
N ASN A 299 -0.63 -7.46 5.43
CA ASN A 299 -1.71 -7.68 6.38
C ASN A 299 -2.62 -6.46 6.56
N LYS A 300 -2.07 -5.25 6.46
CA LYS A 300 -2.73 -3.99 6.81
C LYS A 300 -3.27 -3.22 5.61
N LEU A 301 -2.76 -3.50 4.42
CA LEU A 301 -3.24 -2.94 3.16
C LEU A 301 -3.82 -4.05 2.27
N HIS A 302 -2.98 -4.95 1.75
CA HIS A 302 -3.37 -5.90 0.71
C HIS A 302 -4.50 -6.85 1.15
N TRP A 303 -4.36 -7.46 2.33
CA TRP A 303 -5.40 -8.32 2.89
C TRP A 303 -6.74 -7.59 3.07
N HIS A 304 -6.72 -6.33 3.49
CA HIS A 304 -7.97 -5.56 3.63
C HIS A 304 -8.57 -5.24 2.26
N LEU A 305 -7.77 -4.89 1.26
CA LEU A 305 -8.27 -4.71 -0.10
C LEU A 305 -8.93 -6.00 -0.62
N ASP A 306 -8.32 -7.16 -0.39
CA ASP A 306 -8.84 -8.44 -0.88
C ASP A 306 -10.03 -8.96 -0.09
N VAL A 307 -9.95 -8.97 1.24
CA VAL A 307 -10.95 -9.62 2.08
C VAL A 307 -12.01 -8.65 2.57
N THR A 308 -11.60 -7.44 2.95
CA THR A 308 -12.55 -6.44 3.46
C THR A 308 -13.28 -5.75 2.33
N PHE A 309 -12.60 -5.41 1.22
CA PHE A 309 -13.19 -4.72 0.06
C PHE A 309 -13.46 -5.61 -1.16
N ARG A 310 -13.15 -6.92 -1.07
CA ARG A 310 -13.38 -7.89 -2.16
C ARG A 310 -12.76 -7.45 -3.49
N GLU A 311 -11.61 -6.79 -3.45
CA GLU A 311 -10.97 -6.21 -4.63
C GLU A 311 -10.68 -7.26 -5.71
N ASP A 312 -10.21 -8.44 -5.32
CA ASP A 312 -9.97 -9.56 -6.24
C ASP A 312 -11.24 -10.16 -6.86
N MET A 313 -12.42 -9.90 -6.28
CA MET A 313 -13.71 -10.31 -6.85
C MET A 313 -14.28 -9.27 -7.82
N CYS A 314 -13.77 -8.03 -7.80
CA CYS A 314 -14.22 -6.97 -8.67
C CYS A 314 -13.91 -7.30 -10.14
N ARG A 315 -14.91 -7.15 -11.01
CA ARG A 315 -14.81 -7.45 -12.46
C ARG A 315 -14.63 -6.21 -13.33
N VAL A 316 -14.52 -5.02 -12.75
CA VAL A 316 -14.27 -3.78 -13.49
C VAL A 316 -12.89 -3.83 -14.12
N ARG A 317 -12.84 -3.75 -15.46
CA ARG A 317 -11.64 -3.96 -16.28
C ARG A 317 -11.40 -2.89 -17.33
N ALA A 318 -12.44 -2.15 -17.71
CA ALA A 318 -12.31 -1.22 -18.82
C ALA A 318 -11.57 0.06 -18.39
N LYS A 319 -10.72 0.55 -19.31
CA LYS A 319 -9.96 1.80 -19.18
C LYS A 319 -9.28 1.90 -17.81
N ASN A 320 -9.63 2.91 -17.02
CA ASN A 320 -9.01 3.21 -15.74
C ASN A 320 -9.79 2.67 -14.54
N GLY A 321 -10.90 1.96 -14.75
CA GLY A 321 -11.84 1.61 -13.67
C GLY A 321 -11.18 0.82 -12.54
N ALA A 322 -10.39 -0.20 -12.87
CA ALA A 322 -9.69 -1.02 -11.88
C ALA A 322 -8.73 -0.21 -11.00
N VAL A 323 -7.93 0.67 -11.62
CA VAL A 323 -6.98 1.56 -10.92
C VAL A 323 -7.74 2.57 -10.05
N ASN A 324 -8.78 3.20 -10.60
CA ASN A 324 -9.55 4.22 -9.89
C ASN A 324 -10.30 3.64 -8.68
N PHE A 325 -10.91 2.46 -8.80
CA PHE A 325 -11.52 1.80 -7.65
C PHE A 325 -10.48 1.32 -6.64
N SER A 326 -9.28 0.90 -7.06
CA SER A 326 -8.21 0.57 -6.11
C SER A 326 -7.78 1.79 -5.29
N ALA A 327 -7.63 2.95 -5.94
CA ALA A 327 -7.35 4.22 -5.27
C ALA A 327 -8.44 4.58 -4.24
N MET A 328 -9.72 4.47 -4.64
CA MET A 328 -10.86 4.75 -3.77
C MET A 328 -10.95 3.76 -2.59
N ARG A 329 -10.65 2.47 -2.79
CA ARG A 329 -10.62 1.46 -1.71
C ARG A 329 -9.54 1.75 -0.68
N LYS A 330 -8.35 2.17 -1.11
CA LYS A 330 -7.26 2.55 -0.20
C LYS A 330 -7.66 3.77 0.61
N TYR A 331 -8.23 4.79 -0.03
CA TYR A 331 -8.73 5.96 0.67
C TYR A 331 -9.88 5.61 1.64
N ALA A 332 -10.84 4.79 1.22
CA ALA A 332 -11.91 4.31 2.09
C ALA A 332 -11.37 3.50 3.30
N LEU A 333 -10.35 2.67 3.09
CA LEU A 333 -9.68 1.95 4.18
C LEU A 333 -9.07 2.92 5.20
N GLU A 334 -8.42 3.98 4.73
CA GLU A 334 -7.84 5.03 5.56
C GLU A 334 -8.94 5.77 6.37
N MET A 335 -10.02 6.20 5.70
CA MET A 335 -11.18 6.84 6.35
C MET A 335 -11.80 5.96 7.44
N LEU A 336 -11.94 4.66 7.15
CA LEU A 336 -12.50 3.71 8.10
C LEU A 336 -11.56 3.43 9.26
N LYS A 337 -10.23 3.37 9.06
CA LYS A 337 -9.25 3.13 10.13
C LYS A 337 -9.20 4.26 11.15
N LYS A 338 -9.39 5.51 10.72
CA LYS A 338 -9.44 6.70 11.58
C LYS A 338 -10.58 6.69 12.62
N GLN A 339 -11.61 5.88 12.42
CA GLN A 339 -12.76 5.85 13.32
C GLN A 339 -12.37 5.31 14.71
N ASN A 340 -12.64 6.10 15.75
CA ASN A 340 -12.33 5.75 17.15
C ASN A 340 -13.46 4.94 17.83
N ASP A 341 -13.91 3.86 17.19
CA ASP A 341 -14.89 2.93 17.75
C ASP A 341 -14.35 1.50 17.81
N LYS A 342 -15.07 0.59 18.50
CA LYS A 342 -14.65 -0.82 18.65
C LYS A 342 -15.13 -1.72 17.51
N LEU A 343 -15.65 -1.18 16.42
CA LEU A 343 -16.17 -1.98 15.31
C LEU A 343 -15.02 -2.47 14.44
N SER A 344 -15.12 -3.72 13.95
CA SER A 344 -14.21 -4.20 12.91
C SER A 344 -14.45 -3.43 11.60
N LEU A 345 -13.44 -3.35 10.74
CA LEU A 345 -13.55 -2.63 9.45
C LEU A 345 -14.75 -3.10 8.61
N LYS A 346 -15.02 -4.42 8.57
CA LYS A 346 -16.22 -4.97 7.93
C LYS A 346 -17.52 -4.45 8.55
N ARG A 347 -17.59 -4.34 9.89
CA ARG A 347 -18.76 -3.79 10.58
C ARG A 347 -18.89 -2.28 10.37
N ARG A 348 -17.78 -1.54 10.27
CA ARG A 348 -17.80 -0.10 9.92
C ARG A 348 -18.38 0.12 8.52
N ARG A 349 -18.01 -0.69 7.53
CA ARG A 349 -18.61 -0.64 6.17
C ARG A 349 -20.12 -0.89 6.18
N LYS A 350 -20.56 -1.97 6.85
CA LYS A 350 -22.00 -2.23 7.03
C LYS A 350 -22.72 -1.11 7.77
N LYS A 351 -22.09 -0.51 8.77
CA LYS A 351 -22.66 0.62 9.50
C LYS A 351 -22.77 1.88 8.63
N CYS A 352 -21.80 2.12 7.75
CA CYS A 352 -21.89 3.16 6.71
C CYS A 352 -23.10 2.90 5.80
N MET A 353 -23.34 1.64 5.43
CA MET A 353 -24.51 1.26 4.65
C MET A 353 -25.82 1.52 5.39
N TRP A 354 -25.91 1.21 6.68
CA TRP A 354 -27.18 1.28 7.43
C TRP A 354 -27.48 2.64 8.05
N SER A 355 -26.48 3.51 8.22
CA SER A 355 -26.63 4.78 8.93
C SER A 355 -25.95 5.91 8.18
N THR A 356 -26.76 6.76 7.56
CA THR A 356 -26.31 7.99 6.87
C THR A 356 -25.56 8.91 7.82
N GLU A 357 -25.94 8.97 9.10
CA GLU A 357 -25.21 9.71 10.13
C GLU A 357 -23.79 9.17 10.37
N TYR A 358 -23.63 7.85 10.44
CA TYR A 358 -22.31 7.25 10.60
C TYR A 358 -21.45 7.43 9.35
N LEU A 359 -22.04 7.30 8.16
CA LEU A 359 -21.35 7.61 6.90
C LEU A 359 -20.89 9.06 6.88
N TYR A 360 -21.77 10.01 7.23
CA TYR A 360 -21.41 11.43 7.31
C TYR A 360 -20.28 11.67 8.31
N LYS A 361 -20.30 11.02 9.48
CA LYS A 361 -19.19 11.07 10.43
C LYS A 361 -17.87 10.61 9.78
N VAL A 362 -17.89 9.49 9.06
CA VAL A 362 -16.68 8.95 8.38
C VAL A 362 -16.13 9.95 7.36
N PHE A 363 -16.98 10.65 6.62
CA PHE A 363 -16.56 11.73 5.73
C PHE A 363 -16.04 12.95 6.48
N LYS A 364 -16.69 13.35 7.57
CA LYS A 364 -16.26 14.51 8.37
C LYS A 364 -14.89 14.31 9.03
N ASP A 365 -14.60 13.09 9.46
CA ASP A 365 -13.35 12.72 10.12
C ASP A 365 -12.22 12.34 9.11
N SER A 366 -12.51 12.40 7.80
CA SER A 366 -11.64 11.90 6.73
C SER A 366 -10.36 12.70 6.48
#